data_AF-A0A9P6FTX1-F1
#
_entry.id   AF-A0A9P6FTX1-F1
#
_cell.length_a   1.000
_cell.length_b   1.000
_cell.length_c   1.000
_cell.angle_alpha   90.00
_cell.angle_beta   90.00
_cell.angle_gamma   90.00
#
_symmetry.space_group_name_H-M   'P 1'
#
loop_
_entity.id
_entity.type
_entity.pdbx_description
1 polymer ?
#
loop_
_entity_poly.entity_id
_entity_poly.type
_entity_poly.pdbx_seq_one_letter_code
_entity_poly.pdbx_strand_id
1 'polypeptide(L)'
;MSQKIPSSIAAAFQPEDIPVSRDSDFFDLCNTQERYRPVGQGMWTKFLVYKAEALSSLSLSTRQLLLLEVVSRNDYDGNLPSLGIVTNHKSVVSVADQD
;
A
#
# COMPACT_ATOMS: atom_id res chain seq x y z
N MET A 1 -10.03 -3.24 -15.57
CA MET A 1 -10.87 -3.13 -14.36
C MET A 1 -9.93 -3.25 -13.18
N SER A 2 -9.71 -2.16 -12.45
CA SER A 2 -8.96 -2.24 -11.20
C SER A 2 -9.86 -2.93 -10.18
N GLN A 3 -9.40 -4.03 -9.60
CA GLN A 3 -10.15 -4.80 -8.62
C GLN A 3 -9.89 -4.19 -7.25
N LYS A 4 -10.69 -3.18 -6.90
CA LYS A 4 -10.68 -2.56 -5.58
C LYS A 4 -10.84 -3.63 -4.51
N ILE A 5 -9.98 -3.64 -3.49
CA ILE A 5 -10.25 -4.38 -2.26
C ILE A 5 -11.31 -3.61 -1.46
N PRO A 6 -12.54 -4.13 -1.29
CA PRO A 6 -13.52 -3.49 -0.42
C PRO A 6 -13.01 -3.45 1.01
N SER A 7 -13.22 -2.34 1.72
CA SER A 7 -12.83 -2.18 3.13
C SER A 7 -13.40 -3.28 4.04
N SER A 8 -14.54 -3.87 3.67
CA SER A 8 -15.14 -5.02 4.35
C SER A 8 -14.31 -6.30 4.25
N ILE A 9 -13.57 -6.49 3.16
CA ILE A 9 -12.65 -7.64 2.99
C ILE A 9 -11.37 -7.38 3.77
N ALA A 10 -10.85 -6.14 3.72
CA ALA A 10 -9.65 -5.78 4.47
C ALA A 10 -9.84 -5.95 5.99
N ALA A 11 -11.00 -5.57 6.52
CA ALA A 11 -11.36 -5.74 7.93
C ALA A 11 -11.54 -7.20 8.38
N ALA A 12 -11.65 -8.14 7.43
CA ALA A 12 -11.79 -9.57 7.74
C ALA A 12 -10.45 -10.25 8.04
N PHE A 13 -9.32 -9.66 7.61
CA PHE A 13 -8.00 -10.24 7.82
C PHE A 13 -7.61 -10.20 9.30
N GLN A 14 -7.14 -11.34 9.79
CA GLN A 14 -6.45 -11.48 11.06
C GLN A 14 -4.95 -11.20 10.87
N PRO A 15 -4.22 -10.81 11.93
CA PRO A 15 -2.79 -10.49 11.84
C PRO A 15 -1.91 -11.60 11.25
N GLU A 16 -2.33 -12.86 11.44
CA GLU A 16 -1.67 -14.08 10.97
C GLU A 16 -2.01 -14.45 9.51
N ASP A 17 -3.03 -13.79 8.93
CA ASP A 17 -3.43 -14.05 7.54
C ASP A 17 -2.38 -13.51 6.56
N ILE A 18 -2.31 -14.15 5.40
CA ILE A 18 -1.43 -13.75 4.29
C ILE A 18 -2.30 -13.27 3.13
N PRO A 19 -2.62 -11.97 3.04
CA PRO A 19 -3.34 -11.42 1.91
C PRO A 19 -2.49 -11.55 0.63
N VAL A 20 -3.13 -12.06 -0.43
CA VAL A 20 -2.54 -12.20 -1.76
C VAL A 20 -3.30 -11.33 -2.74
N SER A 21 -2.69 -10.25 -3.24
CA SER A 21 -3.33 -9.36 -4.20
C SER A 21 -2.33 -8.59 -5.05
N ARG A 22 -2.78 -8.11 -6.23
CA ARG A 22 -2.03 -7.17 -7.07
C ARG A 22 -2.41 -5.71 -6.82
N ASP A 23 -3.51 -5.50 -6.09
CA ASP A 23 -3.94 -4.18 -5.66
C ASP A 23 -2.92 -3.62 -4.66
N SER A 24 -2.55 -2.35 -4.73
CA SER A 24 -1.67 -1.76 -3.71
C SER A 24 -2.40 -1.44 -2.42
N ASP A 25 -3.73 -1.31 -2.46
CA ASP A 25 -4.53 -0.81 -1.35
C ASP A 25 -4.47 -1.71 -0.10
N PHE A 26 -4.05 -2.98 -0.22
CA PHE A 26 -3.81 -3.83 0.96
C PHE A 26 -2.57 -3.41 1.77
N PHE A 27 -1.70 -2.55 1.25
CA PHE A 27 -0.58 -1.98 2.00
C PHE A 27 -1.05 -1.03 3.11
N ASP A 28 -2.20 -0.39 2.90
CA ASP A 28 -2.76 0.54 3.86
C ASP A 28 -3.93 -0.07 4.64
N LEU A 29 -4.72 -0.93 3.99
CA LEU A 29 -5.96 -1.45 4.57
C LEU A 29 -5.80 -2.71 5.42
N CYS A 30 -4.70 -3.47 5.28
CA CYS A 30 -4.52 -4.76 5.98
C CYS A 30 -3.43 -4.68 7.05
N ASN A 31 -3.78 -5.03 8.29
CA ASN A 31 -2.84 -5.09 9.43
C ASN A 31 -2.27 -6.51 9.62
N THR A 32 -1.59 -7.03 8.60
CA THR A 32 -0.98 -8.38 8.62
C THR A 32 0.54 -8.33 8.62
N GLN A 33 1.17 -9.39 9.14
CA GLN A 33 2.64 -9.50 9.24
C GLN A 33 3.33 -9.60 7.87
N GLU A 34 2.71 -10.33 6.94
CA GLU A 34 3.22 -10.51 5.59
C GLU A 34 2.12 -10.31 4.55
N ARG A 35 2.51 -9.87 3.35
CA ARG A 35 1.59 -9.61 2.23
C ARG A 35 2.25 -9.96 0.91
N TYR A 36 1.51 -10.63 0.03
CA TYR A 36 2.07 -11.31 -1.13
C TYR A 36 1.51 -10.69 -2.41
N ARG A 37 2.40 -10.12 -3.23
CA ARG A 37 2.04 -9.56 -4.54
C ARG A 37 2.47 -10.53 -5.65
N PRO A 38 1.53 -11.16 -6.37
CA PRO A 38 1.89 -11.93 -7.55
C PRO A 38 2.36 -11.00 -8.68
N VAL A 39 3.50 -11.34 -9.27
CA VAL A 39 4.15 -10.62 -10.37
C VAL A 39 4.44 -11.59 -11.50
N GLY A 40 4.11 -11.18 -12.73
CA GLY A 40 4.17 -12.04 -13.92
C GLY A 40 2.79 -12.46 -14.41
N GLN A 41 2.76 -13.37 -15.38
CA GLN A 41 1.53 -13.90 -15.97
C GLN A 41 1.58 -15.43 -16.07
N GLY A 42 0.45 -16.06 -15.74
CA GLY A 42 0.25 -17.50 -15.89
C GLY A 42 1.27 -18.31 -15.10
N MET A 43 1.92 -19.26 -15.77
CA MET A 43 2.89 -20.18 -15.16
C MET A 43 4.17 -19.49 -14.68
N TRP A 44 4.41 -18.24 -15.06
CA TRP A 44 5.60 -17.47 -14.67
C TRP A 44 5.36 -16.56 -13.46
N THR A 45 4.22 -16.72 -12.78
CA THR A 45 3.87 -15.91 -11.61
C THR A 45 4.83 -16.20 -10.46
N LYS A 46 5.51 -15.17 -9.99
CA LYS A 46 6.30 -15.18 -8.75
C LYS A 46 5.60 -14.32 -7.70
N PHE A 47 5.83 -14.59 -6.42
CA PHE A 47 5.34 -13.76 -5.34
C PHE A 47 6.45 -12.85 -4.83
N LEU A 48 6.19 -11.55 -4.84
CA LEU A 48 6.94 -10.59 -4.03
C LEU A 48 6.33 -10.59 -2.63
N VAL A 49 7.17 -10.82 -1.62
CA VAL A 49 6.75 -10.86 -0.21
C VAL A 49 7.13 -9.54 0.45
N TYR A 50 6.14 -8.89 1.05
CA TYR A 50 6.32 -7.67 1.80
C TYR A 50 6.03 -7.95 3.26
N LYS A 51 7.04 -7.77 4.11
CA LYS A 51 6.91 -7.89 5.56
C LYS A 51 6.55 -6.53 6.15
N ALA A 52 5.80 -6.51 7.24
CA ALA A 52 5.52 -5.28 7.99
C ALA A 52 6.82 -4.54 8.36
N GLU A 53 7.88 -5.27 8.69
CA GLU A 53 9.22 -4.76 8.98
C GLU A 53 9.92 -4.14 7.76
N ALA A 54 9.56 -4.54 6.54
CA ALA A 54 10.10 -3.90 5.34
C ALA A 54 9.50 -2.51 5.13
N LEU A 55 8.27 -2.26 5.60
CA LEU A 55 7.68 -0.92 5.58
C LEU A 55 8.39 0.02 6.56
N SER A 56 8.90 -0.46 7.69
CA SER A 56 9.70 0.37 8.60
C SER A 56 11.03 0.82 7.95
N SER A 57 11.56 0.08 6.97
CA SER A 57 12.73 0.51 6.18
C SER A 57 12.47 1.74 5.29
N LEU A 58 11.20 2.05 5.01
CA LEU A 58 10.82 3.27 4.28
C LEU A 58 10.84 4.50 5.19
N SER A 59 11.03 4.33 6.50
CA SER A 59 10.96 5.40 7.51
C SER A 59 9.67 6.22 7.42
N LEU A 60 8.57 5.58 7.00
CA LEU A 60 7.23 6.16 6.93
C LEU A 60 6.36 5.54 8.02
N SER A 61 5.57 6.38 8.72
CA SER A 61 4.47 5.90 9.56
C SER A 61 3.35 5.31 8.71
N THR A 62 2.47 4.49 9.29
CA THR A 62 1.26 4.00 8.59
C THR A 62 0.42 5.15 8.04
N ARG A 63 0.37 6.27 8.76
CA ARG A 63 -0.35 7.49 8.35
C ARG A 63 0.31 8.17 7.15
N GLN A 64 1.64 8.21 7.12
CA GLN A 64 2.39 8.72 5.98
C GLN A 64 2.27 7.79 4.77
N LEU A 65 2.24 6.47 4.96
CA LEU A 65 2.00 5.51 3.89
C LEU A 65 0.62 5.74 3.25
N LEU A 66 -0.42 5.85 4.08
CA LEU A 66 -1.79 6.18 3.65
C LEU A 66 -1.85 7.52 2.91
N LEU A 67 -1.19 8.55 3.44
CA LEU A 67 -1.16 9.86 2.79
C LEU A 67 -0.47 9.75 1.42
N LEU A 68 0.61 8.98 1.31
CA LEU A 68 1.34 8.76 0.06
C LEU A 68 0.47 8.06 -0.99
N GLU A 69 -0.33 7.07 -0.59
CA GLU A 69 -1.28 6.38 -1.47
C GLU A 69 -2.35 7.34 -2.00
N VAL A 70 -2.97 8.14 -1.13
CA VAL A 70 -3.99 9.13 -1.50
C VAL A 70 -3.43 10.17 -2.47
N VAL A 71 -2.26 10.76 -2.18
CA VAL A 71 -1.72 11.83 -3.02
C VAL A 71 -1.11 11.33 -4.33
N SER A 72 -0.76 10.04 -4.44
CA SER A 72 -0.05 9.46 -5.59
C SER A 72 -0.93 8.73 -6.59
N ARG A 73 -2.26 8.93 -6.50
CA ARG A 73 -3.31 8.23 -7.24
C ARG A 73 -3.49 6.80 -6.75
N ASN A 74 -4.65 6.54 -6.17
CA ASN A 74 -5.15 5.20 -5.92
C ASN A 74 -6.49 5.01 -6.66
N ASP A 75 -7.19 3.93 -6.40
CA ASP A 75 -8.49 3.65 -7.01
C ASP A 75 -9.65 4.52 -6.46
N TYR A 76 -9.40 5.26 -5.39
CA TYR A 76 -10.37 6.09 -4.66
C TYR A 76 -10.20 7.59 -4.98
N ASP A 77 -8.96 8.05 -5.10
CA ASP A 77 -8.53 9.43 -5.23
C ASP A 77 -7.59 9.61 -6.42
N GLY A 78 -7.79 10.72 -7.15
CA GLY A 78 -6.90 11.12 -8.23
C GLY A 78 -5.56 11.62 -7.70
N ASN A 79 -4.50 11.50 -8.51
CA ASN A 79 -3.20 12.13 -8.21
C ASN A 79 -3.38 13.62 -7.95
N LEU A 80 -2.56 14.19 -7.07
CA LEU A 80 -2.39 15.64 -7.07
C LEU A 80 -1.87 16.10 -8.45
N PRO A 81 -2.53 17.07 -9.11
CA PRO A 81 -2.13 17.51 -10.44
C PRO A 81 -0.67 17.96 -10.48
N SER A 82 0.05 17.56 -11.52
CA SER A 82 1.44 17.97 -11.78
C SER A 82 2.50 17.49 -10.78
N LEU A 83 2.16 16.61 -9.84
CA LEU A 83 3.11 16.01 -8.91
C LEU A 83 3.39 14.54 -9.26
N GLY A 84 4.67 14.18 -9.31
CA GLY A 84 5.11 12.80 -9.48
C GLY A 84 5.37 12.13 -8.13
N ILE A 85 5.48 10.80 -8.14
CA ILE A 85 5.64 9.98 -6.92
C ILE A 85 6.82 10.41 -6.03
N VAL A 86 7.92 10.86 -6.63
CA VAL A 86 9.10 11.35 -5.88
C VAL A 86 8.80 12.66 -5.17
N THR A 87 8.06 13.57 -5.81
CA THR A 87 7.69 14.86 -5.22
C THR A 87 6.68 14.63 -4.10
N ASN A 88 5.68 13.78 -4.34
CA ASN A 88 4.71 13.36 -3.32
C ASN A 88 5.40 12.74 -2.11
N HIS A 89 6.34 11.82 -2.31
CA HIS A 89 7.10 11.20 -1.22
C HIS A 89 7.86 12.25 -0.39
N LYS A 90 8.56 13.19 -1.03
CA LYS A 90 9.27 14.26 -0.31
C LYS A 90 8.31 15.13 0.49
N SER A 91 7.15 15.46 -0.07
CA SER A 91 6.13 16.22 0.64
C SER A 91 5.59 15.44 1.84
N VAL A 92 5.25 14.17 1.69
CA VAL A 92 4.73 13.32 2.78
C VAL A 92 5.75 13.18 3.92
N VAL A 93 7.01 12.90 3.61
CA VAL A 93 8.09 12.82 4.62
C VAL A 93 8.29 14.16 5.35
N SER A 94 8.07 15.28 4.66
CA SER A 94 8.20 16.62 5.27
C SER A 94 7.02 17.01 6.16
N VAL A 95 5.87 16.34 6.03
CA VAL A 95 4.77 16.48 6.97
C VAL A 95 5.12 15.62 8.19
N ALA A 96 5.57 16.28 9.26
CA ALA A 96 5.74 15.62 10.55
C ALA A 96 4.43 14.93 10.95
N ASP A 97 4.50 13.76 11.60
CA ASP A 97 3.36 13.20 12.31
C ASP A 97 2.91 14.24 13.35
N GLN A 98 1.91 15.05 13.00
CA GLN A 98 1.17 15.84 13.97
C GLN A 98 0.19 14.86 14.62
N ASP A 99 0.67 14.34 15.75
CA ASP A 99 0.03 13.46 16.74
C ASP A 99 -0.10 11.97 16.36
#